data_AF-A0A182EH37-F1
#
_entry.id   AF-A0A182EH37-F1
#
_cell.length_a   1.000
_cell.length_b   1.000
_cell.length_c   1.000
_cell.angle_alpha   90.00
_cell.angle_beta   90.00
_cell.angle_gamma   90.00
#
_symmetry.space_group_name_H-M   'P 1'
#
loop_
_entity.id
_entity.type
_entity.pdbx_description
1 polymer ?
#
loop_
_entity_poly.entity_id
_entity_poly.type
_entity_poly.pdbx_seq_one_letter_code
_entity_poly.pdbx_strand_id
1 'polypeptide(L)'
;MHSSLVFVSLVCLSVPLPCVEFIVEATLSDFAILSSDDPHYREQSPSGDRFKVGSDYFIFRTRSVAVEFLGFRIELFAYDEEHGPSADRFAIAYALPSSFHGTFGIAGEPLLVKNRPVGQINVEYLFIRPLSTSCSIQKLEISYAKHWKKRHPLEVGHRGMGNSYTKMNAGRENTIHSLNTAAKRGADYVEFDVQLSKDKVAVIFHDFHVLVTVAKRRIPRLETQPADAANDYHEIAVKDLKLKQLQLLRLEHYKANQIQTKQSYTRLSAEADEQDERLPFPTLVDALHQVDSSVGFNIEIKYPMMQKNGLHECENYFERNDYIDIILNDVLNNAGNRRLVFSSFDPDCCA
;
A
#
# COMPACT_ATOMS: atom_id res chain seq x y z
N MET A 1 -25.14 -11.52 3.59
CA MET A 1 -24.03 -11.47 4.58
C MET A 1 -22.75 -11.34 3.79
N HIS A 2 -22.05 -10.20 3.91
CA HIS A 2 -20.76 -10.02 3.25
C HIS A 2 -19.70 -10.77 4.08
N SER A 3 -18.96 -11.69 3.44
CA SER A 3 -17.88 -12.42 4.09
C SER A 3 -16.59 -11.60 4.06
N SER A 4 -15.88 -11.55 5.17
CA SER A 4 -14.54 -10.97 5.27
C SER A 4 -13.49 -12.01 4.86
N LEU A 5 -12.37 -11.52 4.34
CA LEU A 5 -11.24 -12.35 3.94
C LEU A 5 -10.10 -12.18 4.94
N VAL A 6 -9.49 -13.29 5.33
CA VAL A 6 -8.35 -13.31 6.24
C VAL A 6 -7.21 -13.98 5.52
N PHE A 7 -6.11 -13.27 5.41
CA PHE A 7 -4.81 -13.85 5.10
C PHE A 7 -4.04 -13.97 6.41
N VAL A 8 -3.61 -15.18 6.72
CA VAL A 8 -2.64 -15.43 7.77
C VAL A 8 -1.41 -15.99 7.10
N SER A 9 -0.34 -15.24 7.10
CA SER A 9 0.93 -15.73 6.63
C SER A 9 1.82 -16.18 7.78
N LEU A 10 2.31 -17.40 7.66
CA LEU A 10 3.36 -17.91 8.53
C LEU A 10 4.69 -17.55 7.89
N VAL A 11 5.20 -16.38 8.28
CA VAL A 11 6.35 -15.74 7.62
C VAL A 11 7.65 -16.12 8.25
N CYS A 12 7.66 -16.45 9.55
CA CYS A 12 8.90 -16.79 10.19
C CYS A 12 8.67 -17.68 11.40
N LEU A 13 9.04 -18.94 11.24
CA LEU A 13 9.50 -19.76 12.34
C LEU A 13 10.86 -19.20 12.79
N SER A 14 10.87 -18.15 13.62
CA SER A 14 12.04 -17.79 14.41
C SER A 14 12.17 -18.76 15.58
N VAL A 15 12.30 -20.04 15.23
CA VAL A 15 12.46 -21.12 16.17
C VAL A 15 13.95 -21.26 16.43
N PRO A 16 14.44 -21.08 17.66
CA PRO A 16 15.85 -21.26 18.00
C PRO A 16 16.19 -22.75 18.09
N LEU A 17 15.74 -23.56 17.13
CA LEU A 17 16.01 -24.99 17.08
C LEU A 17 16.91 -25.30 15.87
N PRO A 18 17.89 -26.20 16.05
CA PRO A 18 18.86 -26.53 15.02
C PRO A 18 18.17 -27.10 13.78
N CYS A 19 18.61 -26.67 12.60
CA CYS A 19 18.53 -27.28 11.25
C CYS A 19 17.55 -28.46 11.04
N VAL A 20 16.27 -28.31 11.38
CA VAL A 20 15.24 -29.33 11.13
C VAL A 20 14.06 -28.64 10.47
N GLU A 21 13.62 -29.21 9.37
CA GLU A 21 12.42 -28.76 8.68
C GLU A 21 11.17 -29.30 9.38
N PHE A 22 10.05 -28.62 9.18
CA PHE A 22 8.82 -28.96 9.89
C PHE A 22 7.71 -29.28 8.92
N ILE A 23 6.83 -30.20 9.27
CA ILE A 23 5.51 -30.20 8.67
C ILE A 23 4.59 -29.31 9.49
N VAL A 24 3.94 -28.37 8.81
CA VAL A 24 2.97 -27.45 9.41
C VAL A 24 1.57 -27.91 9.05
N GLU A 25 0.69 -28.04 10.05
CA GLU A 25 -0.74 -28.27 9.87
C GLU A 25 -1.53 -27.10 10.46
N ALA A 26 -2.45 -26.52 9.68
CA ALA A 26 -3.36 -25.47 10.10
C ALA A 26 -4.81 -25.78 9.68
N THR A 27 -5.75 -25.61 10.60
CA THR A 27 -7.16 -25.94 10.37
C THR A 27 -7.88 -24.85 9.56
N LEU A 28 -8.67 -25.26 8.56
CA LEU A 28 -9.68 -24.46 7.85
C LEU A 28 -9.10 -23.29 7.01
N SER A 29 -8.14 -23.56 6.13
CA SER A 29 -7.59 -22.55 5.23
C SER A 29 -7.18 -23.13 3.88
N ASP A 30 -7.35 -22.35 2.81
CA ASP A 30 -6.55 -22.53 1.59
C ASP A 30 -5.11 -22.16 1.91
N PHE A 31 -4.15 -22.83 1.31
CA PHE A 31 -2.73 -22.68 1.57
C PHE A 31 -1.94 -22.54 0.27
N ALA A 32 -0.92 -21.70 0.26
CA ALA A 32 0.07 -21.60 -0.81
C ALA A 32 1.49 -21.43 -0.26
N ILE A 33 2.47 -21.90 -1.02
CA ILE A 33 3.90 -21.71 -0.76
C ILE A 33 4.37 -20.59 -1.69
N LEU A 34 4.54 -19.37 -1.19
CA LEU A 34 4.92 -18.23 -2.03
C LEU A 34 6.34 -18.33 -2.60
N SER A 35 7.20 -19.15 -1.98
CA SER A 35 8.54 -19.46 -2.48
C SER A 35 8.56 -20.45 -3.64
N SER A 36 7.41 -21.01 -4.04
CA SER A 36 7.29 -21.94 -5.17
C SER A 36 7.36 -21.23 -6.51
N ASP A 37 7.79 -21.93 -7.57
CA ASP A 37 7.83 -21.41 -8.95
C ASP A 37 6.45 -21.02 -9.49
N ASP A 38 5.39 -21.71 -9.04
CA ASP A 38 3.99 -21.45 -9.43
C ASP A 38 3.07 -21.48 -8.19
N PRO A 39 3.08 -20.42 -7.37
CA PRO A 39 2.36 -20.39 -6.11
C PRO A 39 0.86 -20.28 -6.36
N HIS A 40 0.12 -21.33 -5.98
CA HIS A 40 -1.34 -21.36 -6.06
C HIS A 40 -1.94 -21.83 -4.75
N TYR A 41 -3.09 -21.23 -4.40
CA TYR A 41 -3.88 -21.65 -3.26
C TYR A 41 -4.52 -23.01 -3.51
N ARG A 42 -4.34 -23.92 -2.55
CA ARG A 42 -4.93 -25.26 -2.53
C ARG A 42 -5.29 -25.68 -1.11
N GLU A 43 -6.06 -26.74 -0.96
CA GLU A 43 -6.20 -27.36 0.36
C GLU A 43 -4.85 -27.91 0.84
N GLN A 44 -4.60 -27.76 2.14
CA GLN A 44 -3.44 -28.34 2.78
C GLN A 44 -3.56 -29.88 2.82
N SER A 45 -2.43 -30.58 2.72
CA SER A 45 -2.45 -32.04 2.90
C SER A 45 -3.00 -32.41 4.28
N PRO A 46 -3.79 -33.50 4.44
CA PRO A 46 -4.23 -33.98 5.75
C PRO A 46 -3.11 -34.32 6.73
N SER A 47 -1.89 -34.54 6.22
CA SER A 47 -0.69 -34.77 7.03
C SER A 47 0.11 -33.50 7.29
N GLY A 48 -0.35 -32.33 6.83
CA GLY A 48 0.41 -31.09 6.73
C GLY A 48 1.40 -31.06 5.54
N ASP A 49 2.02 -29.90 5.33
CA ASP A 49 2.98 -29.65 4.25
C ASP A 49 4.38 -29.28 4.79
N ARG A 50 5.43 -29.76 4.11
CA ARG A 50 6.85 -29.58 4.48
C ARG A 50 7.28 -28.11 4.32
N PHE A 51 7.71 -27.51 5.42
CA PHE A 51 8.21 -26.16 5.55
C PHE A 51 9.74 -26.16 5.69
N LYS A 52 10.42 -25.59 4.71
CA LYS A 52 11.88 -25.45 4.71
C LYS A 52 12.28 -24.13 5.37
N VAL A 53 12.97 -24.25 6.50
CA VAL A 53 13.41 -23.09 7.29
C VAL A 53 14.37 -22.23 6.48
N GLY A 54 14.07 -20.93 6.39
CA GLY A 54 14.90 -19.95 5.70
C GLY A 54 14.69 -19.85 4.19
N SER A 55 13.87 -20.72 3.59
CA SER A 55 13.49 -20.60 2.17
C SER A 55 11.99 -20.47 1.95
N ASP A 56 11.17 -21.12 2.76
CA ASP A 56 9.74 -21.18 2.53
C ASP A 56 8.98 -20.05 3.20
N TYR A 57 7.95 -19.60 2.48
CA TYR A 57 7.00 -18.62 2.96
C TYR A 57 5.59 -19.17 2.77
N PHE A 58 4.95 -19.53 3.88
CA PHE A 58 3.64 -20.16 3.88
C PHE A 58 2.56 -19.11 4.05
N ILE A 59 1.58 -19.09 3.13
CA ILE A 59 0.42 -18.22 3.25
C ILE A 59 -0.85 -19.06 3.35
N PHE A 60 -1.62 -18.80 4.41
CA PHE A 60 -2.91 -19.40 4.66
C PHE A 60 -3.99 -18.34 4.43
N ARG A 61 -5.08 -18.75 3.82
CA ARG A 61 -6.21 -17.88 3.49
C ARG A 61 -7.50 -18.52 3.95
N THR A 62 -8.25 -17.78 4.75
CA THR A 62 -9.55 -18.19 5.28
C THR A 62 -10.60 -17.13 4.98
N ARG A 63 -11.83 -17.56 4.69
CA ARG A 63 -12.98 -16.67 4.59
C ARG A 63 -13.90 -16.91 5.77
N SER A 64 -14.32 -15.85 6.45
CA SER A 64 -15.24 -15.94 7.57
C SER A 64 -16.14 -14.70 7.64
N VAL A 65 -17.34 -14.88 8.18
CA VAL A 65 -18.26 -13.77 8.50
C VAL A 65 -17.95 -13.13 9.86
N ALA A 66 -17.03 -13.73 10.62
CA ALA A 66 -16.75 -13.43 12.02
C ALA A 66 -15.23 -13.56 12.25
N VAL A 67 -14.45 -12.76 11.51
CA VAL A 67 -12.99 -12.87 11.45
C VAL A 67 -12.31 -12.53 12.78
N GLU A 68 -12.92 -11.64 13.54
CA GLU A 68 -12.51 -11.25 14.89
C GLU A 68 -12.70 -12.35 15.95
N PHE A 69 -13.30 -13.49 15.59
CA PHE A 69 -13.42 -14.67 16.47
C PHE A 69 -12.64 -15.88 15.94
N LEU A 70 -11.89 -15.72 14.85
CA LEU A 70 -11.14 -16.80 14.23
C LEU A 70 -9.81 -17.02 14.96
N GLY A 71 -9.61 -18.26 15.42
CA GLY A 71 -8.34 -18.72 15.96
C GLY A 71 -7.71 -19.77 15.06
N PHE A 72 -6.39 -19.82 15.03
CA PHE A 72 -5.61 -20.78 14.24
C PHE A 72 -4.86 -21.70 15.19
N ARG A 73 -5.02 -23.00 14.98
CA ARG A 73 -4.19 -24.03 15.61
C ARG A 73 -3.09 -24.40 14.62
N ILE A 74 -1.84 -24.29 15.06
CA ILE A 74 -0.67 -24.58 14.24
C ILE A 74 0.07 -25.74 14.89
N GLU A 75 0.18 -26.85 14.17
CA GLU A 75 0.90 -28.03 14.65
C GLU A 75 2.17 -28.21 13.85
N LEU A 76 3.27 -28.47 14.56
CA LEU A 76 4.58 -28.71 13.98
C LEU A 76 4.98 -30.15 14.22
N PHE A 77 5.42 -30.83 13.16
CA PHE A 77 5.99 -32.17 13.22
C PHE A 77 7.43 -32.10 12.71
N ALA A 78 8.35 -32.79 13.39
CA ALA A 78 9.73 -32.86 12.94
C ALA A 78 9.83 -33.66 11.64
N TYR A 79 10.66 -33.21 10.70
CA TYR A 79 10.94 -33.92 9.46
C TYR A 79 12.39 -34.41 9.44
N ASP A 80 12.57 -35.71 9.19
CA ASP A 80 13.88 -36.35 9.02
C ASP A 80 14.08 -36.73 7.54
N GLU A 81 15.27 -36.52 6.99
CA GLU A 81 15.53 -36.82 5.57
C GLU A 81 15.54 -38.32 5.26
N GLU A 82 15.97 -39.16 6.21
CA GLU A 82 16.05 -40.62 6.03
C GLU A 82 14.70 -41.29 6.29
N HIS A 83 13.97 -40.84 7.30
CA HIS A 83 12.75 -41.49 7.80
C HIS A 83 11.45 -40.74 7.43
N GLY A 84 11.55 -39.54 6.87
CA GLY A 84 10.41 -38.69 6.55
C GLY A 84 9.82 -38.00 7.79
N PRO A 85 8.52 -37.62 7.75
CA PRO A 85 7.91 -36.91 8.87
C PRO A 85 7.68 -37.81 10.09
N SER A 86 7.98 -37.26 11.27
CA SER A 86 7.64 -37.87 12.55
C SER A 86 6.12 -37.97 12.72
N ALA A 87 5.65 -39.13 13.17
CA ALA A 87 4.26 -39.32 13.57
C ALA A 87 3.91 -38.54 14.85
N ASP A 88 4.90 -38.31 15.71
CA ASP A 88 4.73 -37.56 16.94
C ASP A 88 4.85 -36.06 16.68
N ARG A 89 3.84 -35.31 17.14
CA ARG A 89 3.83 -33.85 17.09
C ARG A 89 4.98 -33.29 17.92
N PHE A 90 5.81 -32.48 17.29
CA PHE A 90 6.92 -31.78 17.91
C PHE A 90 6.43 -30.67 18.83
N ALA A 91 5.65 -29.73 18.31
CA ALA A 91 5.12 -28.57 19.05
C ALA A 91 3.76 -28.13 18.53
N ILE A 92 3.06 -27.31 19.31
CA ILE A 92 1.78 -26.69 18.96
C ILE A 92 1.75 -25.22 19.36
N ALA A 93 1.16 -24.37 18.53
CA ALA A 93 0.84 -22.98 18.84
C ALA A 93 -0.64 -22.68 18.56
N TYR A 94 -1.16 -21.66 19.24
CA TYR A 94 -2.53 -21.19 19.07
C TYR A 94 -2.50 -19.69 18.81
N ALA A 95 -2.75 -19.27 17.58
CA ALA A 95 -2.92 -17.86 17.26
C ALA A 95 -4.40 -17.50 17.46
N LEU A 96 -4.71 -16.97 18.64
CA LEU A 96 -6.08 -16.65 19.05
C LEU A 96 -6.43 -15.20 18.70
N PRO A 97 -7.73 -14.85 18.58
CA PRO A 97 -8.16 -13.48 18.33
C PRO A 97 -7.53 -12.41 19.22
N SER A 98 -7.30 -12.75 20.50
CA SER A 98 -6.68 -11.84 21.48
C SER A 98 -5.25 -11.43 21.15
N SER A 99 -4.55 -12.22 20.32
CA SER A 99 -3.17 -11.97 19.90
C SER A 99 -3.07 -11.05 18.69
N PHE A 100 -4.17 -10.85 17.97
CA PHE A 100 -4.22 -10.03 16.77
C PHE A 100 -4.63 -8.59 17.14
N HIS A 101 -3.63 -7.74 17.34
CA HIS A 101 -3.81 -6.32 17.62
C HIS A 101 -4.07 -5.51 16.35
N GLY A 102 -5.32 -5.47 15.92
CA GLY A 102 -5.77 -4.69 14.76
C GLY A 102 -6.13 -5.58 13.57
N THR A 103 -5.96 -5.04 12.38
CA THR A 103 -6.29 -5.72 11.11
C THR A 103 -5.08 -6.24 10.40
N PHE A 104 -3.86 -5.86 10.78
CA PHE A 104 -2.65 -6.43 10.23
C PHE A 104 -1.50 -6.30 11.22
N GLY A 105 -0.48 -7.14 11.07
CA GLY A 105 0.74 -7.07 11.88
C GLY A 105 1.34 -8.45 12.13
N ILE A 106 2.10 -8.55 13.23
CA ILE A 106 2.79 -9.78 13.63
C ILE A 106 2.30 -10.18 15.03
N ALA A 107 1.81 -11.41 15.16
CA ALA A 107 1.44 -12.04 16.42
C ALA A 107 2.51 -13.08 16.80
N GLY A 108 3.16 -12.90 17.95
CA GLY A 108 4.18 -13.82 18.43
C GLY A 108 3.59 -14.85 19.38
N GLU A 109 3.38 -16.08 18.92
CA GLU A 109 2.74 -17.15 19.69
C GLU A 109 3.73 -18.12 20.33
N PRO A 110 3.52 -18.54 21.58
CA PRO A 110 4.38 -19.52 22.22
C PRO A 110 4.22 -20.90 21.58
N LEU A 111 5.34 -21.55 21.28
CA LEU A 111 5.38 -22.96 20.89
C LEU A 111 5.37 -23.84 22.13
N LEU A 112 4.39 -24.73 22.22
CA LEU A 112 4.14 -25.58 23.38
C LEU A 112 4.50 -27.04 23.09
N VAL A 113 5.26 -27.67 23.99
CA VAL A 113 5.53 -29.11 24.01
C VAL A 113 5.05 -29.66 25.34
N LYS A 114 4.08 -30.57 25.32
CA LYS A 114 3.43 -31.10 26.54
C LYS A 114 3.01 -29.96 27.50
N ASN A 115 2.40 -28.90 26.94
CA ASN A 115 1.96 -27.67 27.63
C ASN A 115 3.07 -26.83 28.27
N ARG A 116 4.34 -27.02 27.90
CA ARG A 116 5.45 -26.17 28.33
C ARG A 116 5.95 -25.34 27.14
N PRO A 117 6.12 -24.01 27.30
CA PRO A 117 6.69 -23.19 26.24
C PRO A 117 8.15 -23.58 26.00
N VAL A 118 8.49 -23.83 24.73
CA VAL A 118 9.87 -24.17 24.29
C VAL A 118 10.45 -23.14 23.33
N GLY A 119 9.62 -22.21 22.84
CA GLY A 119 10.00 -21.20 21.86
C GLY A 119 8.82 -20.33 21.47
N GLN A 120 8.96 -19.59 20.37
CA GLN A 120 7.93 -18.71 19.83
C GLN A 120 7.89 -18.85 18.30
N ILE A 121 6.70 -18.68 17.72
CA ILE A 121 6.48 -18.55 16.28
C ILE A 121 5.88 -17.17 15.99
N ASN A 122 6.32 -16.52 14.91
CA ASN A 122 5.75 -15.27 14.47
C ASN A 122 4.76 -15.53 13.33
N VAL A 123 3.53 -15.08 13.54
CA VAL A 123 2.42 -15.19 12.59
C VAL A 123 2.12 -13.79 12.07
N GLU A 124 2.36 -13.55 10.80
CA GLU A 124 1.93 -12.30 10.16
C GLU A 124 0.48 -12.46 9.71
N TYR A 125 -0.33 -11.45 9.91
CA TYR A 125 -1.76 -11.53 9.61
C TYR A 125 -2.23 -10.26 8.91
N LEU A 126 -3.26 -10.43 8.09
CA LEU A 126 -3.99 -9.41 7.37
C LEU A 126 -5.48 -9.78 7.33
N PHE A 127 -6.29 -8.94 7.95
CA PHE A 127 -7.75 -9.01 7.99
C PHE A 127 -8.31 -7.96 7.03
N ILE A 128 -8.94 -8.45 5.97
CA ILE A 128 -9.61 -7.65 4.95
C ILE A 128 -11.11 -7.73 5.21
N ARG A 129 -11.70 -6.57 5.43
CA ARG A 129 -13.13 -6.43 5.67
C ARG A 129 -13.84 -5.98 4.39
N PRO A 130 -15.10 -6.37 4.20
CA PRO A 130 -15.94 -5.77 3.19
C PRO A 130 -16.05 -4.27 3.44
N LEU A 131 -16.20 -3.50 2.36
CA LEU A 131 -16.43 -2.06 2.38
C LEU A 131 -17.51 -1.72 3.44
N SER A 132 -17.12 -0.92 4.43
CA SER A 132 -17.98 -0.59 5.57
C SER A 132 -19.14 0.33 5.21
N THR A 133 -18.97 1.13 4.15
CA THR A 133 -19.95 2.13 3.73
C THR A 133 -20.94 1.54 2.74
N SER A 134 -22.25 1.80 2.95
CA SER A 134 -23.30 1.42 2.00
C SER A 134 -23.18 2.26 0.72
N CYS A 135 -22.30 1.85 -0.18
CA CYS A 135 -22.24 2.41 -1.52
C CYS A 135 -23.50 2.01 -2.31
N SER A 136 -23.95 2.88 -3.21
CA SER A 136 -24.96 2.51 -4.20
C SER A 136 -24.50 1.27 -4.98
N ILE A 137 -25.47 0.39 -5.29
CA ILE A 137 -25.28 -1.01 -5.69
C ILE A 137 -24.06 -1.21 -6.61
N GLN A 138 -23.03 -1.86 -6.06
CA GLN A 138 -21.91 -2.39 -6.83
C GLN A 138 -22.44 -3.46 -7.78
N LYS A 139 -22.59 -3.13 -9.05
CA LYS A 139 -22.96 -4.13 -10.03
C LYS A 139 -21.76 -5.01 -10.40
N LEU A 140 -20.56 -4.42 -10.50
CA LEU A 140 -19.35 -5.05 -11.08
C LEU A 140 -19.74 -6.01 -12.23
N GLU A 141 -20.79 -5.65 -12.98
CA GLU A 141 -21.55 -6.59 -13.83
C GLU A 141 -20.64 -7.12 -14.95
N ILE A 142 -19.57 -6.38 -15.22
CA ILE A 142 -18.55 -6.67 -16.19
C ILE A 142 -17.16 -6.40 -15.58
N SER A 143 -16.63 -7.35 -14.82
CA SER A 143 -15.24 -7.36 -14.37
C SER A 143 -14.38 -8.22 -15.30
N TYR A 144 -13.47 -7.59 -16.03
CA TYR A 144 -12.57 -8.25 -16.96
C TYR A 144 -11.31 -8.78 -16.26
N ALA A 145 -11.45 -9.67 -15.29
CA ALA A 145 -10.31 -10.21 -14.52
C ALA A 145 -9.28 -10.96 -15.39
N LYS A 146 -9.69 -11.50 -16.55
CA LYS A 146 -8.83 -12.26 -17.47
C LYS A 146 -9.15 -11.93 -18.94
N HIS A 147 -9.16 -10.65 -19.32
CA HIS A 147 -9.48 -10.24 -20.69
C HIS A 147 -8.24 -9.79 -21.47
N TRP A 148 -7.48 -10.75 -21.96
CA TRP A 148 -6.31 -10.51 -22.80
C TRP A 148 -6.66 -10.70 -24.28
N LYS A 149 -7.60 -9.89 -24.80
CA LYS A 149 -7.82 -9.87 -26.25
C LYS A 149 -6.64 -9.17 -26.92
N LYS A 150 -6.12 -9.75 -27.99
CA LYS A 150 -5.10 -9.13 -28.85
C LYS A 150 -5.67 -7.82 -29.41
N ARG A 151 -5.29 -6.70 -28.78
CA ARG A 151 -5.70 -5.32 -29.10
C ARG A 151 -4.45 -4.46 -29.23
N HIS A 152 -4.62 -3.23 -29.72
CA HIS A 152 -3.56 -2.25 -29.67
C HIS A 152 -3.13 -2.00 -28.21
N PRO A 153 -1.83 -1.77 -27.95
CA PRO A 153 -1.36 -1.34 -26.64
C PRO A 153 -2.14 -0.11 -26.18
N LEU A 154 -2.41 -0.02 -24.87
CA LEU A 154 -3.04 1.16 -24.29
C LEU A 154 -2.00 2.25 -24.09
N GLU A 155 -2.32 3.47 -24.47
CA GLU A 155 -1.48 4.64 -24.17
C GLU A 155 -1.92 5.26 -22.85
N VAL A 156 -1.02 5.24 -21.86
CA VAL A 156 -1.30 5.74 -20.50
C VAL A 156 -0.45 6.98 -20.23
N GLY A 157 -1.10 8.12 -20.00
CA GLY A 157 -0.44 9.36 -19.58
C GLY A 157 -0.02 9.28 -18.11
N HIS A 158 1.24 8.96 -17.84
CA HIS A 158 1.82 8.89 -16.50
C HIS A 158 1.79 10.26 -15.81
N ARG A 159 1.07 10.38 -14.69
CA ARG A 159 0.77 11.63 -13.98
C ARG A 159 0.17 12.72 -14.90
N GLY A 160 -0.59 12.29 -15.90
CA GLY A 160 -1.06 13.11 -17.02
C GLY A 160 0.03 13.33 -18.07
N MET A 161 0.38 14.58 -18.32
CA MET A 161 1.44 15.01 -19.26
C MET A 161 2.79 15.30 -18.57
N GLY A 162 2.91 14.94 -17.30
CA GLY A 162 4.01 15.35 -16.44
C GLY A 162 5.30 14.59 -16.72
N ASN A 163 6.31 15.31 -17.22
CA ASN A 163 7.70 14.91 -17.08
C ASN A 163 8.38 16.06 -16.32
N SER A 164 8.36 16.02 -14.99
CA SER A 164 8.87 17.09 -14.10
C SER A 164 10.37 17.39 -14.23
N TYR A 165 11.03 16.87 -15.27
CA TYR A 165 12.48 16.82 -15.43
C TYR A 165 12.99 17.37 -16.77
N THR A 166 12.11 17.76 -17.70
CA THR A 166 12.53 18.42 -18.95
C THR A 166 12.09 19.87 -18.94
N LYS A 167 13.04 20.80 -19.09
CA LYS A 167 12.93 22.28 -19.09
C LYS A 167 11.88 22.88 -20.07
N MET A 168 11.07 22.07 -20.75
CA MET A 168 10.15 22.47 -21.82
C MET A 168 8.73 21.89 -21.71
N ASN A 169 8.25 21.44 -20.55
CA ASN A 169 6.86 20.97 -20.42
C ASN A 169 5.96 21.96 -19.68
N ALA A 170 4.82 22.25 -20.31
CA ALA A 170 3.87 23.31 -19.98
C ALA A 170 2.83 22.96 -18.89
N GLY A 171 2.92 21.78 -18.26
CA GLY A 171 1.95 21.32 -17.28
C GLY A 171 2.61 20.65 -16.08
N ARG A 172 2.18 21.06 -14.87
CA ARG A 172 2.58 20.45 -13.59
C ARG A 172 2.01 19.04 -13.50
N GLU A 173 2.83 18.05 -13.12
CA GLU A 173 2.36 16.67 -12.94
C GLU A 173 1.23 16.59 -11.91
N ASN A 174 0.36 15.58 -12.04
CA ASN A 174 -0.69 15.33 -11.04
C ASN A 174 -1.62 16.55 -10.82
N THR A 175 -1.92 17.30 -11.89
CA THR A 175 -2.89 18.41 -11.90
C THR A 175 -4.06 18.11 -12.84
N ILE A 176 -5.23 18.69 -12.59
CA ILE A 176 -6.39 18.53 -13.49
C ILE A 176 -6.03 18.94 -14.92
N HIS A 177 -5.25 20.01 -15.08
CA HIS A 177 -4.76 20.48 -16.36
C HIS A 177 -3.88 19.44 -17.08
N SER A 178 -2.93 18.80 -16.37
CA SER A 178 -2.06 17.80 -17.00
C SER A 178 -2.84 16.55 -17.43
N LEU A 179 -3.81 16.12 -16.63
CA LEU A 179 -4.68 14.97 -16.94
C LEU A 179 -5.57 15.27 -18.15
N ASN A 180 -6.25 16.43 -18.17
CA ASN A 180 -7.07 16.85 -19.31
C ASN A 180 -6.26 17.07 -20.59
N THR A 181 -5.00 17.52 -20.47
CA THR A 181 -4.13 17.68 -21.64
C THR A 181 -3.73 16.32 -22.22
N ALA A 182 -3.49 15.30 -21.40
CA ALA A 182 -3.24 13.93 -21.87
C ALA A 182 -4.46 13.37 -22.60
N ALA A 183 -5.66 13.55 -22.04
CA ALA A 183 -6.91 13.16 -22.69
C ALA A 183 -7.09 13.83 -24.07
N LYS A 184 -6.88 15.15 -24.16
CA LYS A 184 -6.95 15.91 -25.43
C LYS A 184 -5.93 15.44 -26.48
N ARG A 185 -4.83 14.81 -26.05
CA ARG A 185 -3.80 14.25 -26.93
C ARG A 185 -4.05 12.79 -27.32
N GLY A 186 -5.16 12.21 -26.89
CA GLY A 186 -5.60 10.87 -27.30
C GLY A 186 -5.16 9.74 -26.38
N ALA A 187 -4.72 10.02 -25.15
CA ALA A 187 -4.42 8.97 -24.19
C ALA A 187 -5.66 8.09 -23.90
N ASP A 188 -5.49 6.77 -23.85
CA ASP A 188 -6.55 5.84 -23.49
C ASP A 188 -6.87 5.94 -22.00
N TYR A 189 -5.82 6.12 -21.19
CA TYR A 189 -5.87 6.28 -19.74
C TYR A 189 -4.94 7.40 -19.28
N VAL A 190 -5.24 7.95 -18.11
CA VAL A 190 -4.27 8.74 -17.33
C VAL A 190 -4.00 8.01 -16.02
N GLU A 191 -2.73 7.95 -15.64
CA GLU A 191 -2.28 7.40 -14.37
C GLU A 191 -2.00 8.54 -13.39
N PHE A 192 -2.28 8.30 -12.12
CA PHE A 192 -1.90 9.19 -11.02
C PHE A 192 -1.93 8.46 -9.67
N ASP A 193 -1.08 8.94 -8.75
CA ASP A 193 -0.99 8.47 -7.38
C ASP A 193 -2.04 9.12 -6.47
N VAL A 194 -2.72 8.32 -5.66
CA VAL A 194 -3.65 8.78 -4.64
C VAL A 194 -3.14 8.43 -3.25
N GLN A 195 -3.17 9.41 -2.36
CA GLN A 195 -2.99 9.21 -0.93
C GLN A 195 -3.88 10.09 -0.06
N LEU A 196 -4.05 9.76 1.22
CA LEU A 196 -4.90 10.54 2.12
C LEU A 196 -4.16 11.67 2.84
N SER A 197 -4.81 12.82 2.94
CA SER A 197 -4.44 13.91 3.86
C SER A 197 -4.78 13.58 5.31
N LYS A 198 -4.36 14.42 6.26
CA LYS A 198 -4.67 14.29 7.70
C LYS A 198 -6.17 14.23 8.02
N ASP A 199 -6.96 15.00 7.29
CA ASP A 199 -8.42 15.02 7.39
C ASP A 199 -9.09 13.94 6.52
N LYS A 200 -8.32 12.92 6.13
CA LYS A 200 -8.75 11.75 5.37
C LYS A 200 -9.42 12.09 4.03
N VAL A 201 -8.88 13.08 3.32
CA VAL A 201 -9.31 13.40 1.95
C VAL A 201 -8.34 12.77 0.97
N ALA A 202 -8.84 12.07 -0.05
CA ALA A 202 -8.02 11.51 -1.12
C ALA A 202 -7.45 12.61 -2.01
N VAL A 203 -6.13 12.74 -2.00
CA VAL A 203 -5.35 13.74 -2.74
C VAL A 203 -4.48 13.06 -3.77
N ILE A 204 -4.40 13.67 -4.95
CA ILE A 204 -3.53 13.19 -6.03
C ILE A 204 -2.12 13.78 -5.84
N PHE A 205 -1.19 12.94 -5.39
CA PHE A 205 0.20 13.33 -5.14
C PHE A 205 1.10 12.10 -4.97
N HIS A 206 2.31 12.14 -5.55
CA HIS A 206 3.21 10.99 -5.59
C HIS A 206 4.02 10.78 -4.31
N ASP A 207 4.74 11.79 -3.80
CA ASP A 207 5.67 11.55 -2.69
C ASP A 207 4.93 11.44 -1.35
N PHE A 208 5.40 10.65 -0.39
CA PHE A 208 4.77 10.61 0.95
C PHE A 208 5.02 11.88 1.77
N HIS A 209 6.01 12.67 1.37
CA HIS A 209 6.46 13.84 2.10
C HIS A 209 6.54 15.06 1.18
N VAL A 210 6.35 16.23 1.77
CA VAL A 210 6.52 17.54 1.14
C VAL A 210 7.60 18.31 1.88
N LEU A 211 8.41 19.07 1.15
CA LEU A 211 9.40 19.98 1.74
C LEU A 211 8.79 21.37 1.87
N VAL A 212 8.80 21.90 3.08
CA VAL A 212 8.25 23.21 3.41
C VAL A 212 9.37 24.11 3.92
N THR A 213 9.41 25.35 3.44
CA THR A 213 10.27 26.38 4.02
C THR A 213 9.51 27.17 5.07
N VAL A 214 10.11 27.38 6.24
CA VAL A 214 9.55 28.28 7.26
C VAL A 214 9.95 29.71 6.90
N ALA A 215 8.96 30.57 6.65
CA ALA A 215 9.22 31.99 6.53
C ALA A 215 9.75 32.52 7.87
N LYS A 216 11.07 32.75 7.96
CA LYS A 216 11.70 33.36 9.14
C LYS A 216 11.04 34.71 9.39
N ARG A 217 10.35 34.88 10.54
CA ARG A 217 9.97 36.21 11.03
C ARG A 217 11.26 37.01 11.18
N ARG A 218 11.39 38.13 10.46
CA ARG A 218 12.49 39.07 10.67
C ARG A 218 12.41 39.58 12.11
N ILE A 219 13.28 39.09 12.97
CA ILE A 219 13.49 39.65 14.31
C ILE A 219 14.69 40.61 14.18
N PRO A 220 14.51 41.93 14.33
CA PRO A 220 15.56 42.93 14.08
C PRO A 220 16.80 42.87 15.01
N ARG A 221 16.94 41.85 15.86
CA ARG A 221 17.99 41.77 16.91
C ARG A 221 19.03 40.67 16.70
N LEU A 222 19.00 39.94 15.58
CA LEU A 222 19.91 38.82 15.29
C LEU A 222 20.59 38.95 13.91
N GLU A 223 20.94 40.18 13.52
CA GLU A 223 21.63 40.49 12.24
C GLU A 223 23.16 40.34 12.34
N THR A 224 23.66 39.27 12.96
CA THR A 224 25.11 39.02 13.06
C THR A 224 25.52 37.58 12.73
N GLN A 225 24.76 36.85 11.91
CA GLN A 225 25.25 35.57 11.35
C GLN A 225 25.48 35.65 9.82
N PRO A 226 26.59 35.06 9.31
CA PRO A 226 26.92 35.06 7.89
C PRO A 226 25.83 34.36 7.06
N ALA A 227 25.76 34.73 5.78
CA ALA A 227 24.81 34.23 4.79
C ALA A 227 25.11 32.79 4.28
N ASP A 228 25.47 31.87 5.18
CA ASP A 228 25.59 30.43 4.89
C ASP A 228 24.36 29.65 5.41
N ALA A 229 23.18 30.28 5.38
CA ALA A 229 21.94 29.59 5.67
C ALA A 229 21.56 28.75 4.44
N ALA A 230 22.00 27.48 4.44
CA ALA A 230 21.26 26.43 3.76
C ALA A 230 19.77 26.65 4.07
N ASN A 231 18.94 26.78 3.04
CA ASN A 231 17.50 26.95 3.22
C ASN A 231 17.01 25.89 4.22
N ASP A 232 16.44 26.33 5.36
CA ASP A 232 15.84 25.45 6.37
C ASP A 232 14.56 24.84 5.78
N TYR A 233 14.72 23.78 4.98
CA TYR A 233 13.63 22.95 4.49
C TYR A 233 13.27 21.93 5.57
N HIS A 234 11.98 21.83 5.88
CA HIS A 234 11.44 20.81 6.76
C HIS A 234 10.60 19.82 5.94
N GLU A 235 10.90 18.54 6.10
CA GLU A 235 10.12 17.47 5.52
C GLU A 235 8.91 17.17 6.40
N ILE A 236 7.71 17.16 5.81
CA ILE A 236 6.44 16.91 6.50
C ILE A 236 5.67 15.87 5.71
N ALA A 237 5.15 14.84 6.39
CA ALA A 237 4.36 13.83 5.72
C ALA A 237 3.00 14.39 5.27
N VAL A 238 2.53 13.97 4.10
CA VAL A 238 1.24 14.39 3.54
C VAL A 238 0.09 14.02 4.48
N LYS A 239 0.16 12.84 5.10
CA LYS A 239 -0.80 12.37 6.12
C LYS A 239 -0.89 13.26 7.36
N ASP A 240 0.10 14.13 7.59
CA ASP A 240 0.15 15.02 8.77
C ASP A 240 -0.35 16.44 8.45
N LEU A 241 -0.75 16.70 7.20
CA LEU A 241 -1.31 17.97 6.73
C LEU A 241 -2.75 17.81 6.26
N LYS A 242 -3.64 18.74 6.66
CA LYS A 242 -4.99 18.81 6.12
C LYS A 242 -4.96 19.24 4.66
N LEU A 243 -5.99 18.90 3.87
CA LEU A 243 -6.10 19.32 2.47
C LEU A 243 -5.85 20.82 2.27
N LYS A 244 -6.54 21.66 3.08
CA LYS A 244 -6.36 23.12 3.01
C LYS A 244 -4.93 23.56 3.29
N GLN A 245 -4.20 22.86 4.15
CA GLN A 245 -2.80 23.18 4.42
C GLN A 245 -1.93 22.81 3.22
N LEU A 246 -2.14 21.63 2.62
CA LEU A 246 -1.45 21.19 1.40
C LEU A 246 -1.65 22.18 0.24
N GLN A 247 -2.90 22.58 -0.02
CA GLN A 247 -3.25 23.53 -1.09
C GLN A 247 -2.67 24.94 -0.86
N LEU A 248 -2.37 25.32 0.39
CA LEU A 248 -1.71 26.59 0.72
C LEU A 248 -0.18 26.51 0.61
N LEU A 249 0.40 25.30 0.48
CA LEU A 249 1.84 25.17 0.34
C LEU A 249 2.29 25.68 -1.02
N ARG A 250 3.23 26.63 -1.00
CA ARG A 250 4.05 26.95 -2.16
C ARG A 250 5.11 25.88 -2.29
N LEU A 251 4.78 24.81 -3.00
CA LEU A 251 5.67 23.70 -3.23
C LEU A 251 6.85 24.10 -4.14
N GLU A 252 8.07 23.91 -3.63
CA GLU A 252 9.27 23.78 -4.46
C GLU A 252 9.56 22.27 -4.58
N HIS A 253 9.47 21.69 -5.78
CA HIS A 253 9.80 20.28 -5.98
C HIS A 253 11.32 20.06 -5.90
N TYR A 254 11.77 19.14 -5.05
CA TYR A 254 13.17 18.70 -4.95
C TYR A 254 13.29 17.18 -5.05
N LYS A 255 14.22 16.69 -5.88
CA LYS A 255 14.62 15.27 -5.89
C LYS A 255 15.79 15.07 -4.94
N ALA A 256 15.60 14.29 -3.88
CA ALA A 256 16.70 13.73 -3.11
C ALA A 256 17.23 12.46 -3.79
N ASN A 257 18.08 12.60 -4.82
CA ASN A 257 18.89 11.47 -5.27
C ASN A 257 20.11 11.34 -4.35
N GLN A 258 20.26 10.16 -3.77
CA GLN A 258 21.47 9.75 -3.07
C GLN A 258 22.70 9.98 -3.97
N ILE A 259 23.70 10.63 -3.40
CA ILE A 259 25.10 10.73 -3.85
C ILE A 259 25.34 11.70 -5.02
N GLN A 260 25.90 12.87 -4.64
CA GLN A 260 26.76 13.74 -5.43
C GLN A 260 26.30 14.07 -6.86
N THR A 261 25.38 15.03 -7.00
CA THR A 261 25.57 16.18 -7.92
C THR A 261 24.48 17.23 -7.73
N LYS A 262 24.91 18.48 -7.50
CA LYS A 262 24.08 19.69 -7.51
C LYS A 262 23.20 19.74 -8.77
N GLN A 263 21.88 19.57 -8.68
CA GLN A 263 20.99 19.93 -9.79
C GLN A 263 19.64 20.54 -9.34
N SER A 264 19.47 21.80 -9.74
CA SER A 264 18.26 22.56 -10.10
C SER A 264 17.05 22.60 -9.16
N TYR A 265 16.97 23.69 -8.39
CA TYR A 265 15.72 24.23 -7.84
C TYR A 265 14.82 24.73 -8.97
N THR A 266 13.53 24.35 -8.98
CA THR A 266 12.52 25.14 -9.70
C THR A 266 11.58 25.74 -8.67
N ARG A 267 11.75 27.04 -8.41
CA ARG A 267 10.77 27.86 -7.69
C ARG A 267 9.49 27.84 -8.52
N LEU A 268 8.46 27.15 -8.03
CA LEU A 268 7.13 27.12 -8.62
C LEU A 268 6.18 27.77 -7.63
N SER A 269 6.30 29.08 -7.48
CA SER A 269 5.28 29.86 -6.80
C SER A 269 4.02 29.80 -7.66
N ALA A 270 2.90 29.36 -7.08
CA ALA A 270 1.60 29.70 -7.65
C ALA A 270 1.51 31.23 -7.66
N GLU A 271 1.59 31.84 -8.84
CA GLU A 271 1.23 33.24 -8.99
C GLU A 271 -0.27 33.39 -8.65
N ALA A 272 -0.68 34.54 -8.14
CA ALA A 272 -2.05 34.77 -7.66
C ALA A 272 -3.14 34.56 -8.74
N ASP A 273 -2.74 34.43 -10.01
CA ASP A 273 -3.60 34.24 -11.19
C ASP A 273 -3.48 32.82 -11.81
N GLU A 274 -2.90 31.84 -11.11
CA GLU A 274 -2.93 30.46 -11.59
C GLU A 274 -4.37 29.90 -11.60
N GLN A 275 -4.81 29.44 -12.77
CA GLN A 275 -6.10 28.78 -12.95
C GLN A 275 -6.21 27.57 -12.02
N ASP A 276 -7.37 27.38 -11.40
CA ASP A 276 -7.66 26.32 -10.41
C ASP A 276 -7.20 24.92 -10.89
N GLU A 277 -7.37 24.60 -12.17
CA GLU A 277 -6.94 23.33 -12.78
C GLU A 277 -5.42 23.06 -12.74
N ARG A 278 -4.59 24.10 -12.51
CA ARG A 278 -3.12 24.00 -12.44
C ARG A 278 -2.60 23.90 -11.01
N LEU A 279 -3.48 24.03 -10.00
CA LEU A 279 -3.09 23.96 -8.60
C LEU A 279 -2.64 22.53 -8.23
N PRO A 280 -1.64 22.39 -7.35
CA PRO A 280 -1.23 21.10 -6.82
C PRO A 280 -2.29 20.51 -5.89
N PHE A 281 -2.14 19.21 -5.62
CA PHE A 281 -2.99 18.46 -4.68
C PHE A 281 -4.49 18.52 -5.04
N PRO A 282 -4.88 18.30 -6.32
CA PRO A 282 -6.29 18.11 -6.60
C PRO A 282 -6.80 16.89 -5.83
N THR A 283 -8.06 16.93 -5.40
CA THR A 283 -8.65 15.75 -4.77
C THR A 283 -8.98 14.69 -5.82
N LEU A 284 -9.10 13.43 -5.41
CA LEU A 284 -9.57 12.36 -6.29
C LEU A 284 -10.96 12.69 -6.86
N VAL A 285 -11.84 13.26 -6.04
CA VAL A 285 -13.18 13.70 -6.44
C VAL A 285 -13.11 14.82 -7.49
N ASP A 286 -12.18 15.77 -7.35
CA ASP A 286 -11.96 16.81 -8.37
C ASP A 286 -11.58 16.20 -9.70
N ALA A 287 -10.65 15.22 -9.71
CA ALA A 287 -10.26 14.55 -10.94
C ALA A 287 -11.41 13.76 -11.57
N LEU A 288 -12.18 13.03 -10.77
CA LEU A 288 -13.32 12.23 -11.27
C LEU A 288 -14.37 13.12 -11.96
N HIS A 289 -14.61 14.33 -11.45
CA HIS A 289 -15.57 15.28 -12.00
C HIS A 289 -15.04 16.14 -13.16
N GLN A 290 -13.79 16.61 -13.07
CA GLN A 290 -13.27 17.67 -13.95
C GLN A 290 -12.44 17.13 -15.13
N VAL A 291 -11.90 15.92 -15.05
CA VAL A 291 -11.16 15.33 -16.17
C VAL A 291 -12.14 14.78 -17.21
N ASP A 292 -11.82 14.91 -18.50
CA ASP A 292 -12.64 14.44 -19.61
C ASP A 292 -13.10 12.98 -19.42
N SER A 293 -14.42 12.72 -19.44
CA SER A 293 -15.00 11.39 -19.19
C SER A 293 -14.61 10.30 -20.19
N SER A 294 -14.06 10.65 -21.36
CA SER A 294 -13.64 9.70 -22.39
C SER A 294 -12.35 8.94 -22.03
N VAL A 295 -11.46 9.55 -21.25
CA VAL A 295 -10.21 8.91 -20.81
C VAL A 295 -10.45 8.01 -19.60
N GLY A 296 -9.82 6.84 -19.57
CA GLY A 296 -9.84 5.97 -18.40
C GLY A 296 -8.89 6.45 -17.30
N PHE A 297 -9.10 6.01 -16.07
CA PHE A 297 -8.15 6.25 -14.96
C PHE A 297 -7.40 4.98 -14.59
N ASN A 298 -6.10 5.11 -14.39
CA ASN A 298 -5.30 4.18 -13.62
C ASN A 298 -4.99 4.84 -12.27
N ILE A 299 -5.72 4.43 -11.23
CA ILE A 299 -5.63 5.00 -9.88
C ILE A 299 -4.60 4.19 -9.11
N GLU A 300 -3.40 4.73 -8.94
CA GLU A 300 -2.39 4.11 -8.09
C GLU A 300 -2.69 4.43 -6.61
N ILE A 301 -3.13 3.43 -5.85
CA ILE A 301 -3.30 3.56 -4.41
C ILE A 301 -1.92 3.47 -3.77
N LYS A 302 -1.43 4.60 -3.26
CA LYS A 302 -0.12 4.66 -2.64
C LYS A 302 -0.22 4.28 -1.17
N TYR A 303 0.49 3.23 -0.78
CA TYR A 303 0.56 2.80 0.62
C TYR A 303 2.04 2.52 0.96
N PRO A 304 2.58 3.09 2.05
CA PRO A 304 4.00 3.04 2.31
C PRO A 304 4.47 1.63 2.65
N MET A 305 5.64 1.27 2.17
CA MET A 305 6.25 -0.04 2.39
C MET A 305 7.58 0.08 3.16
N MET A 306 8.02 -1.05 3.72
CA MET A 306 9.39 -1.19 4.20
C MET A 306 10.33 -1.39 3.02
N GLN A 307 11.36 -0.56 2.91
CA GLN A 307 12.37 -0.68 1.85
C GLN A 307 13.40 -1.75 2.20
N LYS A 308 14.15 -2.21 1.18
CA LYS A 308 15.23 -3.20 1.35
C LYS A 308 16.34 -2.78 2.32
N ASN A 309 16.50 -1.48 2.54
CA ASN A 309 17.48 -0.92 3.48
C ASN A 309 16.97 -0.91 4.94
N GLY A 310 15.77 -1.42 5.19
CA GLY A 310 15.13 -1.43 6.52
C GLY A 310 14.51 -0.10 6.94
N LEU A 311 14.49 0.91 6.07
CA LEU A 311 13.79 2.16 6.30
C LEU A 311 12.35 2.05 5.80
N HIS A 312 11.42 2.63 6.55
CA HIS A 312 10.02 2.69 6.15
C HIS A 312 9.76 3.98 5.36
N GLU A 313 9.00 3.90 4.27
CA GLU A 313 8.72 5.06 3.42
C GLU A 313 7.91 6.15 4.13
N CYS A 314 7.01 5.75 5.03
CA CYS A 314 6.27 6.67 5.92
C CYS A 314 5.68 5.89 7.10
N GLU A 315 6.23 6.05 8.30
CA GLU A 315 5.78 5.32 9.50
C GLU A 315 4.44 5.81 10.05
N ASN A 316 3.77 4.97 10.85
CA ASN A 316 2.51 5.31 11.52
C ASN A 316 1.45 5.84 10.54
N TYR A 317 1.23 5.08 9.47
CA TYR A 317 0.27 5.39 8.41
C TYR A 317 -1.17 5.03 8.82
N PHE A 318 -2.14 5.34 7.96
CA PHE A 318 -3.54 5.02 8.20
C PHE A 318 -3.77 3.50 8.25
N GLU A 319 -4.80 3.05 8.97
CA GLU A 319 -5.23 1.66 8.93
C GLU A 319 -5.72 1.32 7.51
N ARG A 320 -5.28 0.18 6.97
CA ARG A 320 -5.40 -0.16 5.55
C ARG A 320 -6.84 -0.29 5.07
N ASN A 321 -7.74 -0.92 5.85
CA ASN A 321 -9.15 -1.03 5.46
C ASN A 321 -9.81 0.34 5.40
N ASP A 322 -9.67 1.15 6.45
CA ASP A 322 -10.15 2.54 6.48
C ASP A 322 -9.62 3.36 5.30
N TYR A 323 -8.33 3.20 4.98
CA TYR A 323 -7.66 3.92 3.91
C TYR A 323 -8.24 3.59 2.52
N ILE A 324 -8.36 2.29 2.23
CA ILE A 324 -8.91 1.79 0.97
C ILE A 324 -10.40 2.11 0.88
N ASP A 325 -11.16 1.95 1.97
CA ASP A 325 -12.60 2.22 2.01
C ASP A 325 -12.92 3.66 1.58
N ILE A 326 -12.13 4.63 2.04
CA ILE A 326 -12.32 6.05 1.69
C ILE A 326 -12.06 6.28 0.20
N ILE A 327 -10.95 5.77 -0.33
CA ILE A 327 -10.60 5.92 -1.74
C ILE A 327 -11.65 5.24 -2.63
N LEU A 328 -12.04 4.00 -2.30
CA LEU A 328 -13.06 3.27 -3.03
C LEU A 328 -14.41 3.98 -2.95
N ASN A 329 -14.78 4.54 -1.80
CA ASN A 329 -16.04 5.28 -1.66
C ASN A 329 -16.05 6.54 -2.54
N ASP A 330 -14.94 7.28 -2.64
CA ASP A 330 -14.82 8.42 -3.56
C ASP A 330 -14.97 7.96 -5.02
N VAL A 331 -14.31 6.87 -5.41
CA VAL A 331 -14.40 6.35 -6.78
C VAL A 331 -15.81 5.85 -7.10
N LEU A 332 -16.38 5.00 -6.26
CA LEU A 332 -17.66 4.35 -6.54
C LEU A 332 -18.83 5.34 -6.60
N ASN A 333 -18.78 6.43 -5.84
CA ASN A 333 -19.83 7.44 -5.86
C ASN A 333 -19.68 8.48 -6.98
N ASN A 334 -18.46 8.70 -7.50
CA ASN A 334 -18.18 9.84 -8.39
C ASN A 334 -17.66 9.43 -9.79
N ALA A 335 -17.24 8.18 -10.03
CA ALA A 335 -16.65 7.77 -11.31
C ALA A 335 -17.64 7.62 -12.48
N GLY A 336 -18.94 7.50 -12.18
CA GLY A 336 -19.97 7.27 -13.20
C GLY A 336 -19.66 6.05 -14.07
N ASN A 337 -19.58 6.24 -15.39
CA ASN A 337 -19.27 5.18 -16.36
C ASN A 337 -17.80 5.15 -16.80
N ARG A 338 -16.91 5.87 -16.11
CA ARG A 338 -15.49 5.94 -16.48
C ARG A 338 -14.85 4.56 -16.39
N ARG A 339 -13.95 4.26 -17.33
CA ARG A 339 -13.12 3.03 -17.28
C ARG A 339 -12.04 3.20 -16.21
N LEU A 340 -11.93 2.24 -15.29
CA LEU A 340 -11.02 2.32 -14.16
C LEU A 340 -10.08 1.11 -14.12
N VAL A 341 -8.84 1.37 -13.74
CA VAL A 341 -7.84 0.40 -13.30
C VAL A 341 -7.36 0.87 -11.93
N PHE A 342 -7.25 -0.06 -10.98
CA PHE A 342 -6.55 0.19 -9.72
C PHE A 342 -5.18 -0.47 -9.79
N SER A 343 -4.16 0.24 -9.33
CA SER A 343 -2.80 -0.28 -9.18
C SER A 343 -2.26 0.03 -7.80
N SER A 344 -1.32 -0.77 -7.31
CA SER A 344 -0.53 -0.46 -6.13
C SER A 344 0.78 -1.23 -6.17
N PHE A 345 1.81 -0.69 -5.53
CA PHE A 345 3.04 -1.44 -5.23
C PHE A 345 2.87 -2.31 -3.98
N ASP A 346 1.94 -1.97 -3.08
CA ASP A 346 1.63 -2.76 -1.89
C ASP A 346 0.74 -3.95 -2.29
N PRO A 347 1.23 -5.19 -2.22
CA PRO A 347 0.45 -6.36 -2.63
C PRO A 347 -0.77 -6.59 -1.73
N ASP A 348 -0.69 -6.19 -0.47
CA ASP A 348 -1.80 -6.30 0.48
C ASP A 348 -2.94 -5.34 0.15
N CYS A 349 -2.66 -4.17 -0.42
CA CYS A 349 -3.70 -3.29 -0.99
C CYS A 349 -4.39 -3.92 -2.21
N CYS A 350 -3.73 -4.83 -2.92
CA CYS A 350 -4.28 -5.51 -4.11
C CYS A 350 -5.07 -6.79 -3.77
N ALA A 351 -4.99 -7.26 -2.53
CA ALA A 351 -5.62 -8.49 -2.05
C ALA A 351 -7.10 -8.30 -1.71
#